data_AF-A0A9D1UY34-F1
#
_entry.id   AF-A0A9D1UY34-F1
#
_cell.length_a   1.000
_cell.length_b   1.000
_cell.length_c   1.000
_cell.angle_alpha   90.00
_cell.angle_beta   90.00
_cell.angle_gamma   90.00
#
_symmetry.space_group_name_H-M   'P 1'
#
loop_
_entity.id
_entity.type
_entity.pdbx_description
1 polymer ?
#
loop_
_entity_poly.entity_id
_entity_poly.type
_entity_poly.pdbx_seq_one_letter_code
_entity_poly.pdbx_strand_id
1 'polypeptide(L)' 'MRISIILIILLLIVVGFLMIYNSFGMRERDALVARSMIIILGILSLCGGIYLFVRYVSR' A
#
# COMPACT_ATOMS: atom_id res chain seq x y z
N MET A 1 7.92 18.35 12.88
CA MET A 1 8.48 17.31 11.97
C MET A 1 7.86 15.92 12.14
N ARG A 2 7.51 15.45 13.37
CA ARG A 2 6.91 14.11 13.57
C ARG A 2 5.56 13.90 12.84
N ILE A 3 4.71 14.92 12.79
CA ILE A 3 3.39 14.86 12.13
C ILE A 3 3.52 14.60 10.62
N SER A 4 4.47 15.25 9.95
CA SER A 4 4.70 15.05 8.51
C SER A 4 5.10 13.62 8.16
N ILE A 5 5.88 12.95 9.04
CA ILE A 5 6.31 11.56 8.83
C ILE A 5 5.14 10.60 9.00
N ILE A 6 4.30 10.80 10.01
CA ILE A 6 3.07 10.01 10.19
C ILE A 6 2.12 10.20 9.00
N LEU A 7 2.01 11.42 8.48
CA LEU A 7 1.18 11.70 7.30
C LEU A 7 1.70 10.96 6.07
N ILE A 8 3.01 10.92 5.85
CA ILE A 8 3.65 10.18 4.74
C ILE A 8 3.37 8.69 4.86
N ILE A 9 3.49 8.11 6.06
CA ILE A 9 3.21 6.69 6.32
C ILE A 9 1.74 6.37 6.04
N LEU A 10 0.83 7.24 6.48
CA LEU A 10 -0.60 7.09 6.23
C LEU A 10 -0.92 7.16 4.74
N LEU A 11 -0.28 8.08 4.01
CA LEU A 11 -0.45 8.22 2.57
C LEU A 11 0.03 6.97 1.83
N LEU A 12 1.13 6.37 2.27
CA LEU A 12 1.68 5.12 1.72
C LEU A 12 0.69 3.96 1.86
N ILE A 13 0.06 3.83 3.04
CA ILE A 13 -0.98 2.83 3.33
C ILE A 13 -2.20 3.03 2.44
N VAL A 14 -2.68 4.28 2.31
CA VAL A 14 -3.83 4.63 1.47
C VAL A 14 -3.55 4.30 0.00
N VAL A 15 -2.37 4.66 -0.52
CA VAL A 15 -1.97 4.36 -1.89
C VAL A 15 -1.88 2.86 -2.14
N GLY A 16 -1.27 2.10 -1.22
CA GLY A 16 -1.20 0.64 -1.30
C GLY A 16 -2.58 -0.01 -1.33
N PHE A 17 -3.51 0.48 -0.51
CA PHE A 17 -4.90 0.01 -0.49
C PHE A 17 -5.63 0.35 -1.80
N LEU A 18 -5.45 1.56 -2.33
CA LEU A 18 -6.06 2.00 -3.59
C LEU A 18 -5.60 1.14 -4.77
N MET A 19 -4.32 0.80 -4.83
CA MET A 19 -3.75 -0.06 -5.86
C MET A 19 -4.39 -1.45 -5.84
N ILE A 20 -4.55 -2.06 -4.66
CA ILE A 20 -5.20 -3.36 -4.50
C ILE A 20 -6.65 -3.29 -4.96
N TYR A 21 -7.40 -2.28 -4.47
CA TYR A 21 -8.82 -2.10 -4.79
C TYR A 21 -9.05 -1.87 -6.29
N ASN A 22 -8.23 -1.05 -6.93
CA ASN A 22 -8.30 -0.81 -8.37
C ASN A 22 -7.99 -2.07 -9.18
N SER A 23 -7.04 -2.89 -8.72
CA SER A 23 -6.74 -4.17 -9.37
C SER A 23 -7.94 -5.13 -9.32
N PHE A 24 -8.79 -5.05 -8.30
CA PHE A 24 -10.01 -5.87 -8.20
C PHE A 24 -11.06 -5.52 -9.25
N GLY A 25 -11.08 -4.27 -9.73
CA GLY A 25 -11.99 -3.80 -10.78
C GLY A 25 -11.55 -4.14 -12.21
N MET A 26 -10.30 -4.56 -12.42
CA MET A 26 -9.79 -4.90 -13.76
C MET A 26 -10.40 -6.24 -14.24
N ARG A 27 -11.29 -6.14 -15.23
CA ARG A 27 -12.10 -7.25 -15.78
C ARG A 27 -11.45 -7.99 -16.96
N GLU A 28 -10.33 -7.49 -17.48
CA GLU A 28 -9.68 -8.04 -18.67
C GLU A 28 -8.74 -9.20 -18.30
N ARG A 29 -8.96 -10.36 -18.92
CA ARG A 29 -8.26 -11.61 -18.60
C ARG A 29 -6.75 -11.56 -18.86
N ASP A 30 -6.28 -10.68 -19.74
CA ASP A 30 -4.85 -10.48 -20.02
C ASP A 30 -4.15 -9.64 -18.94
N ALA A 31 -4.90 -9.00 -18.04
CA ALA A 31 -4.35 -8.24 -16.93
C ALA A 31 -4.10 -9.10 -15.67
N LEU A 32 -4.25 -10.43 -15.71
CA LEU A 32 -4.06 -11.29 -14.53
C LEU A 32 -2.66 -11.17 -13.91
N VAL A 33 -1.62 -11.10 -14.74
CA VAL A 33 -0.22 -10.93 -14.30
C VAL A 33 0.03 -9.52 -13.78
N ALA A 34 -0.50 -8.50 -14.46
CA ALA A 34 -0.40 -7.11 -14.00
C ALA A 34 -1.15 -6.92 -12.68
N ARG A 35 -2.33 -7.52 -12.55
CA ARG A 35 -3.17 -7.51 -11.35
C ARG A 35 -2.46 -8.17 -10.18
N SER A 36 -1.85 -9.34 -10.37
CA SER A 36 -1.11 -10.02 -9.29
C SER A 36 0.13 -9.21 -8.86
N MET A 37 0.86 -8.62 -9.80
CA MET A 37 1.98 -7.71 -9.49
C MET A 37 1.53 -6.48 -8.70
N ILE A 38 0.42 -5.84 -9.08
CA ILE A 38 -0.13 -4.67 -8.38
C ILE A 38 -0.60 -5.05 -6.97
N ILE A 39 -1.22 -6.22 -6.79
CA ILE A 39 -1.62 -6.73 -5.47
C ILE A 39 -0.40 -6.95 -4.58
N ILE A 40 0.64 -7.61 -5.11
CA ILE A 40 1.87 -7.89 -4.36
C ILE A 40 2.56 -6.58 -3.95
N LEU A 41 2.66 -5.61 -4.86
CA LEU A 41 3.22 -4.28 -4.58
C LEU A 41 2.39 -3.53 -3.53
N GLY A 42 1.06 -3.58 -3.63
CA GLY A 42 0.16 -2.97 -2.64
C GLY A 42 0.32 -3.58 -1.26
N ILE A 43 0.44 -4.91 -1.15
CA ILE A 43 0.67 -5.62 0.12
C ILE A 43 2.04 -5.26 0.71
N LEU A 44 3.10 -5.23 -0.10
CA LEU A 44 4.43 -4.80 0.32
C LEU A 44 4.43 -3.37 0.86
N SER A 45 3.73 -2.46 0.18
CA SER A 45 3.58 -1.07 0.58
C SER A 45 2.80 -0.94 1.89
N LEU A 46 1.71 -1.70 2.05
CA LEU A 46 0.93 -1.79 3.29
C LEU A 46 1.76 -2.33 4.47
N CYS A 47 2.43 -3.46 4.29
CA CYS A 47 3.29 -4.05 5.33
C CYS A 47 4.44 -3.11 5.70
N GLY A 48 5.09 -2.47 4.72
CA GLY A 48 6.15 -1.50 4.96
C GLY A 48 5.66 -0.25 5.71
N GLY A 49 4.49 0.27 5.31
CA GLY A 49 3.82 1.39 5.99
C GLY A 49 3.45 1.06 7.43
N ILE A 50 2.83 -0.10 7.67
CA ILE A 50 2.47 -0.56 9.02
C ILE A 50 3.72 -0.80 9.87
N TYR A 51 4.77 -1.42 9.33
CA TYR A 51 6.03 -1.64 10.04
C TYR A 51 6.67 -0.31 10.47
N LEU A 52 6.75 0.65 9.55
CA LEU A 52 7.25 1.98 9.85
C LEU A 52 6.36 2.68 10.88
N PHE A 53 5.04 2.57 10.77
CA PHE A 53 4.09 3.14 11.73
C PHE A 53 4.32 2.59 13.14
N VAL A 54 4.36 1.27 13.30
CA VAL A 54 4.59 0.62 14.60
C VAL A 54 5.95 1.00 15.17
N ARG A 55 7.01 0.97 14.36
CA ARG A 55 8.35 1.34 14.82
C ARG A 55 8.47 2.81 15.21
N TYR A 56 7.71 3.69 14.55
CA TYR A 56 7.73 5.13 14.80
C TYR A 56 6.84 5.52 15.99
N VAL A 57 5.74 4.80 16.21
CA VAL A 57 4.85 4.97 17.38
C VAL A 57 5.45 4.37 18.65
N SER A 58 6.18 3.27 18.54
CA SER A 58 6.83 2.60 19.68
C SER A 58 8.14 3.30 20.15
N ARG A 59 8.47 4.46 19.57
CA ARG A 59 9.66 5.26 19.88
C ARG A 59 9.30 6.67 20.36
#